data_AF-A0A2U3L6D8-F1
#
_entry.id   AF-A0A2U3L6D8-F1
#
_cell.length_a   1.000
_cell.length_b   1.000
_cell.length_c   1.000
_cell.angle_alpha   90.00
_cell.angle_beta   90.00
_cell.angle_gamma   90.00
#
_symmetry.space_group_name_H-M   'P 1'
#
loop_
_entity.id
_entity.type
_entity.pdbx_description
1 polymer ?
#
loop_
_entity_poly.entity_id
_entity_poly.type
_entity_poly.pdbx_seq_one_letter_code
_entity_poly.pdbx_strand_id
1 'polypeptide(L)' 'MPKRIITRVTQGGILPDGDWLDLENLAQVELTSEDTSHPIESALKPGAESSWRASEPGQQNVRLFV' A
#
# COMPACT_ATOMS: atom_id res chain seq x y z
N MET A 1 19.61 -19.94 -8.76
CA MET A 1 18.54 -18.93 -8.58
C MET A 1 19.04 -17.89 -7.57
N PRO A 2 19.41 -16.67 -8.01
CA PRO A 2 19.89 -15.65 -7.10
C PRO A 2 18.73 -15.16 -6.22
N LYS A 3 18.84 -15.35 -4.91
CA LYS A 3 17.91 -14.84 -3.91
C LYS A 3 18.59 -13.68 -3.18
N ARG A 4 18.03 -12.48 -3.28
CA ARG A 4 18.51 -11.30 -2.53
C ARG A 4 17.50 -11.00 -1.44
N ILE A 5 17.91 -11.19 -0.20
CA ILE A 5 17.13 -10.81 0.97
C ILE A 5 17.27 -9.29 1.10
N ILE A 6 16.17 -8.56 0.87
CA ILE A 6 16.10 -7.13 1.16
C ILE A 6 15.70 -7.02 2.63
N THR A 7 16.58 -6.44 3.44
CA THR A 7 16.25 -6.12 4.84
C THR A 7 15.03 -5.22 4.84
N ARG A 8 13.90 -5.70 5.37
CA ARG A 8 12.73 -4.86 5.61
C ARG A 8 13.16 -3.76 6.56
N VAL A 9 13.20 -2.52 6.08
CA VAL A 9 13.25 -1.36 6.98
C VAL A 9 11.95 -1.47 7.77
N THR A 10 12.07 -1.85 9.04
CA THR A 10 10.91 -1.93 9.92
C THR A 10 10.53 -0.48 10.18
N GLN A 11 9.56 0.03 9.45
CA GLN A 11 8.99 1.36 9.69
C GLN A 11 8.07 1.27 10.92
N GLY A 12 8.66 0.86 12.05
CA GLY A 12 8.15 1.09 13.40
C GLY A 12 8.85 2.28 14.05
N GLY A 13 9.63 3.05 13.28
CA GLY A 13 10.22 4.32 13.69
C GLY A 13 9.44 5.45 13.07
N ILE A 14 9.10 6.42 13.92
CA ILE A 14 8.62 7.78 13.62
C ILE A 14 9.00 8.16 12.18
N LEU A 15 8.00 8.36 11.31
CA LEU A 15 8.21 8.89 9.96
C LEU A 15 9.19 10.06 10.07
N PRO A 16 10.27 10.11 9.27
CA PRO A 16 11.15 11.27 9.28
C PRO A 16 10.29 12.53 9.04
N ASP A 17 10.62 13.64 9.72
CA ASP A 17 10.03 14.99 9.56
C ASP A 17 10.16 15.52 8.11
N GLY A 18 9.64 14.78 7.14
CA GLY A 18 9.46 15.19 5.77
C GLY A 18 7.97 15.40 5.56
N ASP A 19 7.63 16.39 4.74
CA ASP A 19 6.27 16.64 4.23
C ASP A 19 5.82 15.48 3.33
N TRP A 20 5.62 14.30 3.91
CA TRP A 20 5.05 13.17 3.21
C TRP A 20 3.59 13.47 2.92
N LEU A 21 3.19 13.22 1.67
CA LEU A 21 1.82 13.43 1.25
C LEU A 21 0.90 12.44 1.97
N ASP A 22 -0.12 12.96 2.64
CA ASP A 22 -1.13 12.16 3.32
C ASP A 22 -2.10 11.53 2.32
N LEU A 23 -1.65 10.43 1.69
CA LEU A 23 -2.43 9.70 0.70
C LEU A 23 -3.74 9.12 1.28
N GLU A 24 -3.82 8.87 2.59
CA GLU A 24 -5.03 8.35 3.24
C GLU A 24 -6.17 9.38 3.14
N ASN A 25 -5.85 10.66 3.25
CA ASN A 25 -6.85 11.74 3.23
C ASN A 25 -6.92 12.52 1.90
N LEU A 26 -5.85 12.51 1.10
CA LEU A 26 -5.75 13.35 -0.09
C LEU A 26 -5.95 12.59 -1.40
N ALA A 27 -5.73 11.26 -1.42
CA ALA A 27 -5.76 10.51 -2.66
C ALA A 27 -7.14 9.90 -2.94
N GLN A 28 -7.57 9.98 -4.20
CA GLN A 28 -8.59 9.10 -4.74
C GLN A 28 -7.91 7.90 -5.40
N VAL A 29 -8.43 6.69 -5.17
CA VAL A 29 -7.89 5.46 -5.74
C VAL A 29 -8.89 4.82 -6.69
N GLU A 30 -8.43 4.47 -7.88
CA GLU A 30 -9.15 3.64 -8.85
C GLU A 30 -8.50 2.26 -8.90
N LEU A 31 -9.30 1.23 -8.68
CA LEU A 31 -8.88 -0.17 -8.62
C LEU A 31 -9.66 -0.98 -9.65
N THR A 32 -9.00 -1.94 -10.29
CA THR A 32 -9.69 -2.94 -11.14
C THR A 32 -10.58 -3.87 -10.31
N SER A 33 -10.08 -4.30 -9.14
CA SER A 33 -10.83 -5.15 -8.21
C SER A 33 -10.20 -5.05 -6.82
N GLU A 34 -10.96 -5.39 -5.78
CA GLU A 34 -10.49 -5.37 -4.39
C GLU A 34 -11.23 -6.41 -3.54
N ASP A 35 -10.48 -7.10 -2.69
CA ASP A 35 -11.01 -7.93 -1.60
C ASP A 35 -11.29 -7.04 -0.39
N THR A 36 -12.56 -7.00 0.03
CA THR A 36 -13.02 -6.19 1.16
C THR A 36 -12.33 -6.52 2.49
N SER A 37 -11.75 -7.72 2.61
CA SER A 37 -10.98 -8.14 3.80
C SER A 37 -9.54 -7.59 3.79
N HIS A 38 -9.10 -7.08 2.65
CA HIS A 38 -7.75 -6.64 2.36
C HIS A 38 -7.78 -5.37 1.49
N PRO A 39 -8.30 -4.25 2.02
CA PRO A 39 -8.55 -3.04 1.26
C PRO A 39 -7.26 -2.25 0.98
N ILE A 40 -7.30 -1.28 0.05
CA ILE A 40 -6.10 -0.55 -0.40
C ILE A 40 -5.55 0.37 0.69
N GLU A 41 -6.41 0.90 1.54
CA GLU A 41 -6.06 1.74 2.69
C GLU A 41 -5.12 1.00 3.64
N SER A 42 -5.32 -0.31 3.79
CA SER A 42 -4.42 -1.17 4.56
C SER A 42 -2.99 -1.18 4.03
N ALA A 43 -2.78 -1.01 2.72
CA ALA A 43 -1.45 -0.93 2.12
C ALA A 43 -0.87 0.49 2.10
N LEU A 44 -1.72 1.52 2.12
CA LEU A 44 -1.31 2.93 2.06
C LEU A 44 -1.01 3.52 3.44
N LYS A 45 -1.56 2.92 4.52
CA LYS A 45 -1.30 3.35 5.89
C LYS A 45 0.07 2.87 6.40
N PRO A 46 0.99 3.78 6.77
CA PRO A 46 2.26 3.39 7.37
C PRO A 46 2.04 2.59 8.67
N GLY A 47 2.75 1.47 8.81
CA GLY A 47 2.68 0.62 10.01
C GLY A 47 1.44 -0.27 10.11
N ALA A 48 0.60 -0.34 9.06
CA ALA A 48 -0.46 -1.34 9.00
C ALA A 48 0.14 -2.75 8.78
N GLU A 49 -0.33 -3.71 9.58
CA GLU A 49 0.04 -5.14 9.48
C GLU A 49 -0.63 -5.84 8.30
N SER A 50 -1.66 -5.21 7.73
CA SER A 50 -2.48 -5.72 6.63
C SER A 50 -2.00 -5.25 5.26
N SER A 51 -2.25 -6.03 4.22
CA SER A 51 -1.93 -5.68 2.83
C SER A 51 -3.21 -5.55 1.99
N TRP A 52 -3.09 -4.89 0.84
CA TRP A 52 -4.10 -4.92 -0.21
C TRP A 52 -4.12 -6.25 -0.96
N ARG A 53 -5.30 -6.66 -1.44
CA ARG A 53 -5.48 -7.81 -2.33
C ARG A 53 -6.58 -7.52 -3.36
N ALA A 54 -6.32 -7.90 -4.60
CA ALA A 54 -7.36 -7.95 -5.64
C ALA A 54 -8.36 -9.08 -5.39
N SER A 55 -9.66 -8.84 -5.61
CA SER A 55 -10.68 -9.89 -5.48
C SER A 55 -10.69 -10.86 -6.65
N GLU A 56 -10.15 -10.46 -7.81
CA GLU A 56 -10.17 -11.25 -9.03
C GLU A 56 -8.76 -11.59 -9.55
N PRO A 57 -8.58 -12.76 -10.18
CA PRO A 57 -7.32 -13.12 -10.83
C PRO A 57 -7.10 -12.30 -12.11
N GLY A 58 -5.84 -12.10 -12.50
CA GLY A 58 -5.47 -11.44 -13.76
C GLY A 58 -4.67 -10.16 -13.55
N GLN A 59 -4.50 -9.37 -14.61
CA GLN A 59 -3.82 -8.08 -14.53
C GLN A 59 -4.69 -7.09 -13.77
N GLN A 60 -4.12 -6.47 -12.74
CA GLN A 60 -4.80 -5.49 -11.88
C GLN A 60 -4.16 -4.13 -12.07
N ASN A 61 -4.99 -3.09 -12.20
CA ASN A 61 -4.54 -1.71 -12.25
C ASN A 61 -4.92 -1.00 -10.94
N VAL A 62 -3.96 -0.27 -10.40
CA VAL A 62 -4.11 0.60 -9.23
C VAL A 62 -3.64 1.99 -9.65
N ARG A 63 -4.53 2.98 -9.60
CA ARG A 63 -4.23 4.37 -9.99
C ARG A 63 -4.57 5.30 -8.84
N LEU A 64 -3.63 6.15 -8.47
CA LEU A 64 -3.80 7.17 -7.43
C LEU A 64 -3.89 8.54 -8.07
N PHE A 65 -4.85 9.34 -7.61
CA PHE A 65 -5.04 10.73 -7.98
C PHE A 65 -4.92 11.58 -6.72
N VAL A 66 -4.16 12.66 -6.79
CA VAL A 66 -3.92 13.62 -5.69
C VAL A 66 -4.23 15.03 -6.16
#